data_AF-A0A523FQW0-F1
#
_entry.id   AF-A0A523FQW0-F1
#
_cell.length_a   1.000
_cell.length_b   1.000
_cell.length_c   1.000
_cell.angle_alpha   90.00
_cell.angle_beta   90.00
_cell.angle_gamma   90.00
#
_symmetry.space_group_name_H-M   'P 1'
#
loop_
_entity.id
_entity.type
_entity.pdbx_description
1 polymer ?
#
loop_
_entity_poly.entity_id
_entity_poly.type
_entity_poly.pdbx_seq_one_letter_code
_entity_poly.pdbx_strand_id
1 'polypeptide(L)'
;MGKPLVWRKHPFMQERTMSSLICGIHHIGIVVPDLEAGRKFYQDVFDFTVIGVDDWDEGNTEVNKYVGMDESSARSYMLQGANTYLEIWQYLTPPTEVDPSDYVASDRGYRHICFLVTDFDAVLEKFLAAGGSLIKPLGSGRPGGAKIHYCRDPFGNIIELLEMPGRAGSRIRNLPGVEEEGVFAPQGDQLYALMDGEFIGTKDAADLPE
;
A
#
# COMPACT_ATOMS: atom_id res chain seq x y z
N MET A 1 46.75 8.20 -12.26
CA MET A 1 46.48 7.57 -10.96
C MET A 1 45.02 7.77 -10.62
N GLY A 2 44.20 6.72 -10.75
CA GLY A 2 42.76 6.77 -10.44
C GLY A 2 42.54 6.70 -8.92
N LYS A 3 41.59 7.49 -8.40
CA LYS A 3 41.21 7.45 -6.98
C LYS A 3 40.72 6.03 -6.63
N PRO A 4 41.11 5.45 -5.49
CA PRO A 4 40.64 4.14 -5.09
C PRO A 4 39.14 4.17 -4.78
N LEU A 5 38.43 3.09 -5.16
CA LEU A 5 37.04 2.87 -4.77
C LEU A 5 36.95 2.76 -3.25
N VAL A 6 36.20 3.65 -2.60
CA VAL A 6 35.95 3.61 -1.16
C VAL A 6 34.58 3.00 -0.93
N TRP A 7 34.54 1.76 -0.46
CA TRP A 7 33.32 1.12 0.01
C TRP A 7 32.93 1.72 1.37
N ARG A 8 31.77 2.39 1.45
CA ARG A 8 31.19 2.84 2.72
C ARG A 8 30.03 1.92 3.08
N LYS A 9 29.93 1.50 4.35
CA LYS A 9 28.72 0.84 4.86
C LYS A 9 27.54 1.80 4.69
N HIS A 10 26.44 1.31 4.13
CA HIS A 10 25.19 2.07 4.01
C HIS A 10 24.70 2.45 5.42
N PRO A 11 24.31 3.72 5.69
CA PRO A 11 24.08 4.25 7.04
C PRO A 11 22.86 3.68 7.80
N PHE A 12 22.21 2.64 7.27
CA PHE A 12 21.02 2.00 7.86
C PHE A 12 21.34 0.88 8.87
N MET A 13 22.62 0.55 9.11
CA MET A 13 23.04 -0.45 10.10
C MET A 13 23.56 0.18 11.41
N GLN A 14 22.84 1.14 11.98
CA GLN A 14 23.06 1.57 13.36
C GLN A 14 21.77 1.35 14.13
N GLU A 15 21.83 0.61 15.24
CA GLU A 15 20.74 0.55 16.22
C GLU A 15 20.43 1.98 16.68
N ARG A 16 19.25 2.47 16.34
CA ARG A 16 18.73 3.74 16.86
C ARG A 16 17.71 3.42 17.94
N THR A 17 18.02 3.74 19.18
CA THR A 17 17.00 3.88 20.22
C THR A 17 16.18 5.13 19.88
N MET A 18 15.04 4.95 19.21
CA MET A 18 14.13 6.06 18.87
C MET A 18 13.24 6.37 20.07
N SER A 19 13.54 7.43 20.81
CA SER A 19 12.58 8.09 21.71
C SER A 19 11.62 8.94 20.87
N SER A 20 10.79 8.29 20.06
CA SER A 20 9.84 8.96 19.16
C SER A 20 8.42 8.81 19.69
N LEU A 21 7.65 9.91 19.70
CA LEU A 21 6.20 9.88 19.91
C LEU A 21 5.46 9.24 18.72
N ILE A 22 6.13 9.11 17.57
CA ILE A 22 5.63 8.41 16.39
C ILE A 22 6.15 6.98 16.43
N CYS A 23 5.24 6.01 16.46
CA CYS A 23 5.56 4.58 16.52
C CYS A 23 5.92 3.98 15.15
N GLY A 24 5.49 4.60 14.05
CA GLY A 24 5.74 4.11 12.70
C GLY A 24 4.74 4.66 11.67
N ILE A 25 4.79 4.11 10.46
CA ILE A 25 3.75 4.30 9.45
C ILE A 25 2.68 3.25 9.71
N HIS A 26 1.43 3.68 9.95
CA HIS A 26 0.33 2.75 10.15
C HIS A 26 -0.16 2.15 8.82
N HIS A 27 -0.50 3.00 7.85
CA HIS A 27 -1.02 2.58 6.55
C HIS A 27 -0.73 3.66 5.50
N ILE A 28 -1.04 3.36 4.24
CA ILE A 28 -1.13 4.35 3.16
C ILE A 28 -2.60 4.44 2.73
N GLY A 29 -3.16 5.64 2.67
CA GLY A 29 -4.52 5.88 2.21
C GLY A 29 -4.56 6.22 0.72
N ILE A 30 -5.45 5.58 -0.04
CA ILE A 30 -5.77 5.96 -1.42
C ILE A 30 -7.29 6.03 -1.62
N VAL A 31 -7.71 6.86 -2.58
CA VAL A 31 -9.11 6.96 -2.99
C VAL A 31 -9.26 6.33 -4.37
N VAL A 32 -10.28 5.49 -4.53
CA VAL A 32 -10.62 4.80 -5.77
C VAL A 32 -12.06 5.14 -6.18
N PRO A 33 -12.36 5.19 -7.49
CA PRO A 33 -13.71 5.47 -7.97
C PRO A 33 -14.70 4.31 -7.74
N ASP A 34 -14.19 3.08 -7.56
CA ASP A 34 -14.95 1.87 -7.30
C ASP A 34 -14.21 1.03 -6.25
N LEU A 35 -14.80 0.90 -5.06
CA LEU A 35 -14.17 0.24 -3.92
C LEU A 35 -13.96 -1.26 -4.15
N GLU A 36 -14.92 -1.94 -4.78
CA GLU A 36 -14.84 -3.38 -5.00
C GLU A 36 -13.83 -3.73 -6.09
N ALA A 37 -13.76 -2.92 -7.15
CA ALA A 37 -12.70 -3.03 -8.14
C ALA A 37 -11.32 -2.80 -7.50
N GLY A 38 -11.22 -1.79 -6.62
CA GLY A 38 -10.03 -1.49 -5.82
C GLY A 38 -9.58 -2.69 -5.01
N ARG A 39 -10.46 -3.18 -4.14
CA ARG A 39 -10.23 -4.36 -3.31
C ARG A 39 -9.75 -5.52 -4.18
N LYS A 40 -10.53 -5.90 -5.19
CA LYS A 40 -10.22 -7.05 -6.05
C LYS A 40 -8.85 -6.94 -6.71
N PHE A 41 -8.50 -5.77 -7.26
CA PHE A 41 -7.20 -5.56 -7.88
C PHE A 41 -6.04 -5.81 -6.91
N TYR A 42 -6.09 -5.19 -5.73
CA TYR A 42 -5.01 -5.32 -4.75
C TYR A 42 -4.93 -6.73 -4.14
N GLN A 43 -6.06 -7.42 -3.98
CA GLN A 43 -6.09 -8.81 -3.56
C GLN A 43 -5.49 -9.75 -4.62
N ASP A 44 -5.92 -9.65 -5.88
CA ASP A 44 -5.53 -10.59 -6.93
C ASP A 44 -4.06 -10.43 -7.36
N VAL A 45 -3.55 -9.19 -7.37
CA VAL A 45 -2.21 -8.89 -7.89
C VAL A 45 -1.14 -8.98 -6.81
N PHE A 46 -1.45 -8.52 -5.58
CA PHE A 46 -0.48 -8.37 -4.50
C PHE A 46 -0.77 -9.26 -3.28
N ASP A 47 -1.78 -10.14 -3.36
CA ASP A 47 -2.19 -11.05 -2.29
C ASP A 47 -2.60 -10.32 -1.00
N PHE A 48 -3.17 -9.11 -1.13
CA PHE A 48 -3.68 -8.36 0.02
C PHE A 48 -4.93 -9.04 0.59
N THR A 49 -5.17 -8.84 1.89
CA THR A 49 -6.33 -9.39 2.60
C THR A 49 -7.11 -8.27 3.28
N VAL A 50 -8.43 -8.33 3.26
CA VAL A 50 -9.26 -7.38 4.01
C VAL A 50 -9.16 -7.73 5.49
N ILE A 51 -8.84 -6.73 6.31
CA ILE A 51 -8.76 -6.87 7.77
C ILE A 51 -9.63 -5.86 8.52
N GLY A 52 -10.24 -4.92 7.81
CA GLY A 52 -11.13 -3.92 8.37
C GLY A 52 -12.03 -3.35 7.30
N VAL A 53 -13.23 -2.96 7.72
CA VAL A 53 -14.23 -2.24 6.92
C VAL A 53 -14.62 -1.03 7.74
N ASP A 54 -14.71 0.13 7.09
CA ASP A 54 -15.21 1.34 7.71
C ASP A 54 -16.13 2.07 6.73
N ASP A 55 -17.14 2.75 7.27
CA ASP A 55 -18.11 3.49 6.50
C ASP A 55 -18.82 4.55 7.32
N TRP A 56 -19.25 5.59 6.61
CA TRP A 56 -20.19 6.56 7.16
C TRP A 56 -21.11 7.12 6.08
N ASP A 57 -22.28 7.56 6.54
CA ASP A 57 -23.26 8.28 5.74
C ASP A 57 -23.19 9.79 6.01
N GLU A 58 -23.83 10.56 5.12
CA GLU A 58 -23.95 12.01 5.26
C GLU A 58 -24.58 12.38 6.61
N GLY A 59 -24.11 13.50 7.19
CA GLY A 59 -24.58 13.98 8.49
C GLY A 59 -23.83 13.40 9.70
N ASN A 60 -22.83 12.53 9.49
CA ASN A 60 -21.92 12.12 10.57
C ASN A 60 -20.97 13.27 10.94
N THR A 61 -21.42 14.15 11.85
CA THR A 61 -20.67 15.36 12.23
C THR A 61 -19.36 15.09 12.95
N GLU A 62 -19.17 13.91 13.56
CA GLU A 62 -17.91 13.57 14.22
C GLU A 62 -16.85 13.14 13.20
N VAL A 63 -17.18 12.23 12.28
CA VAL A 63 -16.26 11.81 11.21
C VAL A 63 -15.86 12.99 10.32
N ASN A 64 -16.82 13.85 10.00
CA ASN A 64 -16.62 15.10 9.28
C ASN A 64 -15.53 15.99 9.91
N LYS A 65 -15.44 16.06 11.25
CA LYS A 65 -14.36 16.78 11.94
C LYS A 65 -13.00 16.11 11.75
N TYR A 66 -12.95 14.78 11.72
CA TYR A 66 -11.71 14.02 11.56
C TYR A 66 -11.15 14.11 10.14
N VAL A 67 -12.01 13.98 9.13
CA VAL A 67 -11.64 14.00 7.71
C VAL A 67 -11.58 15.42 7.12
N GLY A 68 -12.10 16.41 7.85
CA GLY A 68 -12.05 17.83 7.46
C GLY A 68 -13.06 18.20 6.37
N MET A 69 -14.26 17.62 6.42
CA MET A 69 -15.34 17.82 5.45
C MET A 69 -16.67 18.10 6.18
N ASP A 70 -17.64 18.76 5.55
CA ASP A 70 -18.91 19.15 6.22
C ASP A 70 -20.07 18.18 5.94
N GLU A 71 -20.17 17.67 4.72
CA GLU A 71 -21.20 16.73 4.26
C GLU A 71 -20.49 15.65 3.43
N SER A 72 -20.02 14.61 4.12
CA SER A 72 -19.33 13.51 3.47
C SER A 72 -19.97 12.16 3.75
N SER A 73 -19.81 11.24 2.79
CA SER A 73 -20.09 9.82 2.95
C SER A 73 -19.05 9.01 2.19
N ALA A 74 -18.62 7.90 2.77
CA ALA A 74 -17.61 7.05 2.17
C ALA A 74 -17.73 5.59 2.63
N ARG A 75 -17.08 4.70 1.89
CA ARG A 75 -16.89 3.28 2.18
C ARG A 75 -15.40 2.94 2.05
N SER A 76 -14.88 2.04 2.88
CA SER A 76 -13.49 1.60 2.79
C SER A 76 -13.22 0.16 3.15
N TYR A 77 -12.02 -0.26 2.75
CA TYR A 77 -11.36 -1.43 3.28
C TYR A 77 -9.98 -1.08 3.81
N MET A 78 -9.64 -1.60 4.99
CA MET A 78 -8.25 -1.73 5.43
C MET A 78 -7.70 -3.05 4.89
N LEU A 79 -6.70 -2.98 4.02
CA LEU A 79 -6.09 -4.12 3.39
C LEU A 79 -4.71 -4.40 3.99
N GLN A 80 -4.48 -5.61 4.46
CA GLN A 80 -3.19 -6.09 4.94
C GLN A 80 -2.40 -6.71 3.80
N GLY A 81 -1.22 -6.15 3.54
CA GLY A 81 -0.15 -6.77 2.77
C GLY A 81 0.90 -7.41 3.68
N ALA A 82 2.00 -7.88 3.09
CA ALA A 82 3.00 -8.67 3.82
C ALA A 82 3.73 -7.90 4.94
N ASN A 83 3.91 -6.58 4.82
CA ASN A 83 4.55 -5.74 5.84
C ASN A 83 3.99 -4.30 5.88
N THR A 84 2.83 -4.07 5.27
CA THR A 84 2.21 -2.75 5.18
C THR A 84 0.70 -2.91 5.08
N TYR A 85 -0.01 -1.81 5.32
CA TYR A 85 -1.45 -1.74 5.15
C TYR A 85 -1.78 -0.68 4.11
N LEU A 86 -2.76 -0.98 3.25
CA LEU A 86 -3.34 -0.05 2.31
C LEU A 86 -4.80 0.18 2.71
N GLU A 87 -5.13 1.42 3.03
CA GLU A 87 -6.50 1.83 3.27
C GLU A 87 -7.06 2.38 1.96
N ILE A 88 -8.10 1.72 1.42
CA ILE A 88 -8.73 2.13 0.18
C ILE A 88 -10.11 2.73 0.48
N TRP A 89 -10.38 3.92 -0.04
CA TRP A 89 -11.63 4.65 0.16
C TRP A 89 -12.36 4.85 -1.16
N GLN A 90 -13.69 4.82 -1.12
CA GLN A 90 -14.56 5.40 -2.13
C GLN A 90 -15.45 6.43 -1.46
N TYR A 91 -15.27 7.70 -1.81
CA TYR A 91 -16.18 8.76 -1.40
C TYR A 91 -17.43 8.76 -2.28
N LEU A 92 -18.59 8.73 -1.64
CA LEU A 92 -19.89 8.79 -2.30
C LEU A 92 -20.40 10.23 -2.36
N THR A 93 -20.14 11.01 -1.31
CA THR A 93 -20.46 12.45 -1.24
C THR A 93 -19.29 13.24 -0.64
N PRO A 94 -18.86 14.34 -1.29
CA PRO A 94 -18.86 14.48 -2.74
C PRO A 94 -17.99 13.37 -3.37
N PRO A 95 -18.35 12.88 -4.57
CA PRO A 95 -17.47 11.96 -5.29
C PRO A 95 -16.15 12.67 -5.66
N THR A 96 -15.06 11.90 -5.73
CA THR A 96 -13.75 12.45 -6.14
C THR A 96 -13.71 12.73 -7.63
N GLU A 97 -13.38 13.95 -8.02
CA GLU A 97 -13.33 14.38 -9.43
C GLU A 97 -11.93 14.27 -10.06
N VAL A 98 -10.88 14.18 -9.25
CA VAL A 98 -9.49 14.19 -9.72
C VAL A 98 -9.08 12.79 -10.16
N ASP A 99 -8.58 12.65 -11.39
CA ASP A 99 -7.97 11.43 -11.89
C ASP A 99 -6.46 11.42 -11.60
N PRO A 100 -5.94 10.49 -10.77
CA PRO A 100 -4.51 10.40 -10.47
C PRO A 100 -3.60 10.19 -11.70
N SER A 101 -4.17 9.74 -12.84
CA SER A 101 -3.44 9.54 -14.08
C SER A 101 -2.88 10.84 -14.69
N ASP A 102 -3.46 11.99 -14.34
CA ASP A 102 -3.00 13.32 -14.76
C ASP A 102 -1.65 13.72 -14.12
N TYR A 103 -1.30 13.15 -12.97
CA TYR A 103 -0.05 13.45 -12.29
C TYR A 103 1.10 12.59 -12.78
N VAL A 104 2.26 13.18 -13.02
CA VAL A 104 3.49 12.47 -13.39
C VAL A 104 4.45 12.32 -12.20
N ALA A 105 5.49 11.50 -12.38
CA ALA A 105 6.45 11.18 -11.33
C ALA A 105 7.20 12.40 -10.75
N SER A 106 7.30 13.51 -11.50
CA SER A 106 7.95 14.75 -11.04
C SER A 106 7.04 15.70 -10.26
N ASP A 107 5.74 15.42 -10.18
CA ASP A 107 4.82 16.30 -9.46
C ASP A 107 5.02 16.21 -7.94
N ARG A 108 4.56 17.23 -7.20
CA ARG A 108 4.76 17.32 -5.75
C ARG A 108 3.68 16.54 -5.02
N GLY A 109 4.03 15.78 -3.97
CA GLY A 109 3.10 15.00 -3.13
C GLY A 109 3.44 13.51 -3.13
N TYR A 110 2.53 12.63 -2.71
CA TYR A 110 2.72 11.18 -2.81
C TYR A 110 2.71 10.76 -4.28
N ARG A 111 3.83 10.23 -4.78
CA ARG A 111 3.98 9.96 -6.21
C ARG A 111 3.88 8.50 -6.58
N HIS A 112 4.35 7.58 -5.76
CA HIS A 112 4.17 6.15 -5.99
C HIS A 112 4.31 5.34 -4.69
N ILE A 113 3.73 4.14 -4.72
CA ILE A 113 4.02 3.07 -3.77
C ILE A 113 4.88 2.04 -4.50
N CYS A 114 5.93 1.55 -3.86
CA CYS A 114 6.81 0.53 -4.43
C CYS A 114 6.58 -0.84 -3.79
N PHE A 115 6.26 -1.83 -4.61
CA PHE A 115 6.20 -3.23 -4.23
C PHE A 115 7.48 -3.93 -4.64
N LEU A 116 8.22 -4.42 -3.63
CA LEU A 116 9.32 -5.35 -3.83
C LEU A 116 8.74 -6.72 -4.16
N VAL A 117 9.04 -7.23 -5.36
CA VAL A 117 8.54 -8.51 -5.88
C VAL A 117 9.68 -9.51 -6.06
N THR A 118 9.35 -10.80 -5.98
CA THR A 118 10.29 -11.90 -6.16
C THR A 118 10.46 -12.32 -7.61
N ASP A 119 9.44 -12.07 -8.44
CA ASP A 119 9.42 -12.32 -9.87
C ASP A 119 8.69 -11.16 -10.56
N PHE A 120 9.46 -10.24 -11.13
CA PHE A 120 8.94 -9.05 -11.79
C PHE A 120 8.06 -9.39 -12.99
N ASP A 121 8.47 -10.37 -13.80
CA ASP A 121 7.78 -10.66 -15.06
C ASP A 121 6.42 -11.31 -14.78
N ALA A 122 6.37 -12.25 -13.83
CA ALA A 122 5.13 -12.90 -13.42
C ALA A 122 4.15 -11.92 -12.75
N VAL A 123 4.63 -11.04 -11.86
CA VAL A 123 3.77 -10.02 -11.23
C VAL A 123 3.31 -9.00 -12.26
N LEU A 124 4.18 -8.58 -13.19
CA LEU A 124 3.79 -7.66 -14.25
C LEU A 124 2.70 -8.26 -15.15
N GLU A 125 2.80 -9.54 -15.51
CA GLU A 125 1.75 -10.22 -16.28
C GLU A 125 0.40 -10.18 -15.56
N LYS A 126 0.36 -10.54 -14.27
CA LYS A 126 -0.86 -10.43 -13.44
C LYS A 126 -1.38 -8.98 -13.36
N PHE A 127 -0.48 -8.04 -13.14
CA PHE A 127 -0.79 -6.61 -13.01
C PHE A 127 -1.47 -6.07 -14.27
N LEU A 128 -0.93 -6.39 -15.44
CA LEU A 128 -1.51 -5.99 -16.73
C LEU A 128 -2.85 -6.70 -17.00
N ALA A 129 -2.95 -8.00 -16.69
CA ALA A 129 -4.19 -8.76 -16.84
C ALA A 129 -5.33 -8.24 -15.95
N ALA A 130 -4.99 -7.67 -14.78
CA ALA A 130 -5.94 -7.08 -13.84
C ALA A 130 -6.33 -5.61 -14.17
N GLY A 131 -5.93 -5.09 -15.33
CA GLY A 131 -6.28 -3.74 -15.79
C GLY A 131 -5.25 -2.66 -15.46
N GLY A 132 -4.13 -3.02 -14.85
CA GLY A 132 -2.99 -2.12 -14.71
C GLY A 132 -2.32 -1.83 -16.06
N SER A 133 -1.51 -0.78 -16.12
CA SER A 133 -0.82 -0.37 -17.36
C SER A 133 0.61 0.09 -17.13
N LEU A 134 1.43 0.06 -18.19
CA LEU A 134 2.78 0.62 -18.16
C LEU A 134 2.74 2.13 -18.45
N ILE A 135 3.47 2.95 -17.69
CA ILE A 135 3.61 4.39 -18.00
C ILE A 135 4.41 4.60 -19.30
N LYS A 136 5.45 3.79 -19.50
CA LYS A 136 6.25 3.71 -20.73
C LYS A 136 6.58 2.24 -21.04
N PRO A 137 6.88 1.89 -22.31
CA PRO A 137 7.34 0.55 -22.65
C PRO A 137 8.55 0.11 -21.82
N LEU A 138 8.67 -1.20 -21.58
CA LEU A 138 9.82 -1.77 -20.88
C LEU A 138 11.12 -1.51 -21.67
N GLY A 139 12.18 -1.14 -20.96
CA GLY A 139 13.53 -1.02 -21.52
C GLY A 139 14.31 -2.33 -21.48
N SER A 140 15.49 -2.36 -22.10
CA SER A 140 16.34 -3.56 -22.24
C SER A 140 17.14 -3.95 -20.97
N GLY A 141 16.63 -3.64 -19.78
CA GLY A 141 17.29 -3.92 -18.49
C GLY A 141 17.96 -2.70 -17.85
N ARG A 142 18.30 -2.83 -16.56
CA ARG A 142 18.82 -1.73 -15.73
C ARG A 142 20.17 -2.05 -15.08
N PRO A 143 20.96 -1.03 -14.68
CA PRO A 143 22.27 -1.23 -14.07
C PRO A 143 22.19 -2.12 -12.82
N GLY A 144 23.11 -3.07 -12.70
CA GLY A 144 23.22 -3.94 -11.53
C GLY A 144 22.32 -5.19 -11.56
N GLY A 145 21.47 -5.37 -12.57
CA GLY A 145 20.63 -6.58 -12.73
C GLY A 145 19.26 -6.51 -12.07
N ALA A 146 18.87 -5.36 -11.50
CA ALA A 146 17.53 -5.15 -10.98
C ALA A 146 16.51 -5.00 -12.12
N LYS A 147 15.27 -5.45 -11.90
CA LYS A 147 14.12 -5.11 -12.74
C LYS A 147 13.27 -4.13 -11.97
N ILE A 148 13.01 -2.96 -12.55
CA ILE A 148 12.18 -1.93 -11.91
C ILE A 148 11.39 -1.21 -12.97
N HIS A 149 10.14 -0.87 -12.66
CA HIS A 149 9.31 -0.10 -13.58
C HIS A 149 8.15 0.60 -12.91
N TYR A 150 7.82 1.80 -13.42
CA TYR A 150 6.61 2.51 -13.03
C TYR A 150 5.44 2.11 -13.93
N CYS A 151 4.37 1.72 -13.27
CA CYS A 151 3.11 1.30 -13.82
C CYS A 151 2.00 2.19 -13.26
N ARG A 152 0.78 2.03 -13.77
CA ARG A 152 -0.44 2.60 -13.21
C ARG A 152 -1.35 1.47 -12.77
N ASP A 153 -1.88 1.56 -11.56
CA ASP A 153 -3.04 0.74 -11.21
C ASP A 153 -4.26 1.15 -12.08
N PRO A 154 -5.38 0.41 -12.03
CA PRO A 154 -6.58 0.75 -12.80
C PRO A 154 -7.18 2.13 -12.46
N PHE A 155 -6.76 2.73 -11.34
CA PHE A 155 -7.27 4.00 -10.82
C PHE A 155 -6.30 5.16 -11.05
N GLY A 156 -5.24 4.94 -11.83
CA GLY A 156 -4.28 5.96 -12.21
C GLY A 156 -3.18 6.23 -11.19
N ASN A 157 -3.09 5.54 -10.06
CA ASN A 157 -1.97 5.70 -9.12
C ASN A 157 -0.69 5.12 -9.72
N ILE A 158 0.45 5.78 -9.51
CA ILE A 158 1.73 5.20 -9.94
C ILE A 158 2.13 4.10 -8.96
N ILE A 159 2.36 2.90 -9.48
CA ILE A 159 2.89 1.76 -8.74
C ILE A 159 4.27 1.41 -9.30
N GLU A 160 5.26 1.28 -8.42
CA GLU A 160 6.57 0.75 -8.78
C GLU A 160 6.62 -0.74 -8.49
N LEU A 161 6.95 -1.55 -9.49
CA LEU A 161 7.36 -2.92 -9.29
C LEU A 161 8.89 -2.97 -9.29
N LEU A 162 9.47 -3.59 -8.26
CA LEU A 162 10.92 -3.70 -8.10
C LEU A 162 11.31 -5.14 -7.77
N GLU A 163 12.19 -5.75 -8.55
CA GLU A 163 12.89 -6.99 -8.25
C GLU A 163 14.39 -6.70 -8.12
N MET A 164 14.97 -7.07 -6.97
CA MET A 164 16.39 -6.86 -6.69
C MET A 164 17.24 -8.10 -7.04
N PRO A 165 18.40 -7.92 -7.69
CA PRO A 165 19.27 -9.00 -8.14
C PRO A 165 19.90 -9.72 -6.94
N GLY A 166 19.92 -11.05 -6.97
CA GLY A 166 20.42 -11.88 -5.86
C GLY A 166 19.51 -11.89 -4.61
N ARG A 167 18.37 -11.19 -4.68
CA ARG A 167 17.30 -11.17 -3.68
C ARG A 167 16.00 -11.81 -4.18
N ALA A 168 16.01 -12.39 -5.38
CA ALA A 168 14.98 -13.32 -5.84
C ALA A 168 14.89 -14.49 -4.84
N GLY A 169 13.94 -14.42 -3.91
CA GLY A 169 13.79 -15.35 -2.79
C GLY A 169 14.22 -14.84 -1.41
N SER A 170 14.76 -13.62 -1.26
CA SER A 170 15.03 -13.05 0.05
C SER A 170 13.74 -12.48 0.65
N ARG A 171 13.11 -13.29 1.52
CA ARG A 171 11.99 -12.90 2.38
C ARG A 171 12.20 -11.50 2.99
N ILE A 172 11.10 -10.77 3.19
CA ILE A 172 10.97 -9.41 3.76
C ILE A 172 11.94 -9.11 4.94
N ARG A 173 12.39 -10.13 5.67
CA ARG A 173 13.42 -10.12 6.75
C ARG A 173 14.76 -9.46 6.39
N ASN A 174 15.03 -9.20 5.12
CA ASN A 174 16.27 -8.56 4.66
C ASN A 174 16.11 -7.07 4.30
N LEU A 175 14.93 -6.50 4.53
CA LEU A 175 14.72 -5.05 4.52
C LEU A 175 15.23 -4.46 5.85
N PRO A 176 15.98 -3.35 5.83
CA PRO A 176 16.40 -2.68 7.06
C PRO A 176 15.18 -2.35 7.94
N GLY A 177 15.15 -2.84 9.18
CA GLY A 177 14.06 -2.61 10.13
C GLY A 177 12.97 -3.69 10.17
N VAL A 178 13.15 -4.82 9.48
CA VAL A 178 12.22 -5.97 9.55
C VAL A 178 12.97 -7.18 10.10
N GLU A 179 12.96 -7.36 11.42
CA GLU A 179 13.74 -8.41 12.10
C GLU A 179 13.14 -9.82 11.94
N GLU A 180 11.82 -9.92 11.73
CA GLU A 180 11.11 -11.17 11.45
C GLU A 180 10.08 -10.94 10.33
N GLU A 181 9.74 -12.00 9.57
CA GLU A 181 8.72 -11.94 8.51
C GLU A 181 7.42 -11.44 9.12
N GLY A 182 6.95 -10.24 8.77
CA GLY A 182 5.54 -9.88 8.86
C GLY A 182 4.83 -10.25 10.18
N VAL A 183 5.52 -10.30 11.32
CA VAL A 183 4.85 -10.44 12.62
C VAL A 183 4.35 -9.06 13.01
N PHE A 184 3.37 -8.56 12.27
CA PHE A 184 2.23 -7.95 12.95
C PHE A 184 1.52 -9.12 13.60
N ALA A 185 1.38 -9.10 14.93
CA ALA A 185 0.61 -10.13 15.59
C ALA A 185 -0.73 -10.25 14.85
N PRO A 186 -1.11 -11.43 14.33
CA PRO A 186 -2.52 -11.63 14.05
C PRO A 186 -3.18 -11.37 15.40
N GLN A 187 -4.21 -10.52 15.46
CA GLN A 187 -5.13 -10.63 16.58
C GLN A 187 -5.94 -11.92 16.39
N GLY A 188 -5.27 -13.08 16.26
CA GLY A 188 -5.89 -14.37 16.01
C GLY A 188 -6.99 -14.35 14.93
N ASP A 189 -8.00 -15.17 15.14
CA ASP A 189 -9.26 -15.18 14.38
C ASP A 189 -10.19 -14.01 14.77
N GLN A 190 -9.67 -12.99 15.47
CA GLN A 190 -10.44 -11.91 16.06
C GLN A 190 -10.17 -10.59 15.31
N LEU A 191 -11.18 -10.11 14.61
CA LEU A 191 -11.21 -8.80 13.95
C LEU A 191 -11.58 -7.72 14.98
N TYR A 192 -11.08 -6.50 14.82
CA TYR A 192 -11.59 -5.36 15.59
C TYR A 192 -12.85 -4.79 14.91
N ALA A 193 -13.84 -4.40 15.71
CA ALA A 193 -15.05 -3.75 15.24
C ALA A 193 -15.06 -2.29 15.69
N LEU A 194 -15.38 -1.39 14.75
CA LEU A 194 -15.67 0.01 15.03
C LEU A 194 -17.16 0.27 14.80
N MET A 195 -17.76 1.15 15.61
CA MET A 195 -19.09 1.71 15.37
C MET A 195 -18.99 3.21 15.60
N ASP A 196 -19.40 4.02 14.61
CA ASP A 196 -19.24 5.48 14.63
C ASP A 196 -17.77 5.92 14.85
N GLY A 197 -16.80 5.15 14.34
CA GLY A 197 -15.37 5.39 14.51
C GLY A 197 -14.82 5.05 15.90
N GLU A 198 -15.65 4.55 16.82
CA GLU A 198 -15.21 4.10 18.15
C GLU A 198 -14.98 2.59 18.17
N PHE A 199 -13.90 2.15 18.81
CA PHE A 199 -13.65 0.73 19.02
C PHE A 199 -14.66 0.13 20.00
N ILE A 200 -15.43 -0.85 19.51
CA ILE A 200 -16.50 -1.50 20.29
C ILE A 200 -16.17 -2.95 20.68
N GLY A 201 -15.03 -3.48 20.26
CA GLY A 201 -14.55 -4.80 20.67
C GLY A 201 -13.97 -5.61 19.53
N THR A 202 -13.83 -6.92 19.75
CA THR A 202 -13.39 -7.87 18.73
C THR A 202 -14.50 -8.86 18.36
N LYS A 203 -14.51 -9.34 17.11
CA LYS A 203 -15.42 -10.38 16.61
C LYS A 203 -14.63 -11.50 15.96
N ASP A 204 -15.16 -12.73 16.01
CA ASP A 204 -14.58 -13.81 15.24
C ASP A 204 -14.78 -13.56 13.74
N ALA A 205 -13.75 -13.82 12.92
CA ALA A 205 -13.83 -13.67 11.47
C ALA A 205 -14.93 -14.56 10.85
N ALA A 206 -15.29 -15.67 11.51
CA ALA A 206 -16.39 -16.54 11.10
C ALA A 206 -17.80 -15.95 11.31
N ASP A 207 -17.93 -14.86 12.08
CA ASP A 207 -19.21 -14.21 12.41
C ASP A 207 -19.52 -13.00 11.50
N LEU A 208 -18.68 -12.73 10.48
CA LEU A 208 -18.97 -11.72 9.47
C LEU A 208 -20.07 -12.20 8.51
N PRO A 209 -20.99 -11.31 8.06
CA PRO A 209 -21.90 -11.64 6.97
C PRO A 209 -21.12 -11.98 5.70
N GLU A 210 -21.59 -12.98 4.94
CA GLU A 210 -21.03 -13.34 3.61
C GLU A 210 -21.04 -12.16 2.62
#